data_AF-A0A5C7FVX2-F1
#
_entry.id   AF-A0A5C7FVX2-F1
#
_cell.length_a   1.000
_cell.length_b   1.000
_cell.length_c   1.000
_cell.angle_alpha   90.00
_cell.angle_beta   90.00
_cell.angle_gamma   90.00
#
_symmetry.space_group_name_H-M   'P 1'
#
loop_
_entity.id
_entity.type
_entity.pdbx_description
1 polymer ?
#
loop_
_entity_poly.entity_id
_entity_poly.type
_entity_poly.pdbx_seq_one_letter_code
_entity_poly.pdbx_strand_id
1 'polypeptide(L)'
;MFGLFKKKAPAQAALPALRADQLQPRLKHINFLRALQAAGVPPEQQPSHAPLCGELIVTYAFDLPDSFMMATPKLVESVAVSATALPGIARANLERALPQPKFFAKDGCKVAVTGEDLEATLLLVDGLWDAMASQVRGDILVSAPRRDRILMCDSADPNAVVTLREQAQQFFDEHNDAHRLSTQVMVRRSGSWALFDGQ
;
A
#
# COMPACT_ATOMS: atom_id res chain seq x y z
N MET A 1 45.29 -36.66 -20.12
CA MET A 1 44.75 -35.37 -20.59
C MET A 1 43.28 -35.27 -20.19
N PHE A 2 42.97 -34.58 -19.10
CA PHE A 2 41.58 -34.33 -18.68
C PHE A 2 41.26 -32.86 -18.94
N GLY A 3 40.37 -32.62 -19.91
CA GLY A 3 39.91 -31.28 -20.26
C GLY A 3 39.00 -30.70 -19.16
N LEU A 4 39.36 -29.53 -18.65
CA LEU A 4 38.49 -28.73 -17.80
C LEU A 4 37.38 -28.09 -18.65
N PHE A 5 36.17 -28.63 -18.57
CA PHE A 5 34.98 -27.93 -19.01
C PHE A 5 34.62 -26.84 -18.00
N LYS A 6 34.90 -25.58 -18.35
CA LYS A 6 34.35 -24.42 -17.63
C LYS A 6 32.85 -24.33 -17.93
N LYS A 7 32.00 -24.68 -16.96
CA LYS A 7 30.55 -24.42 -17.01
C LYS A 7 30.34 -22.90 -17.04
N LYS A 8 29.82 -22.36 -18.15
CA LYS A 8 29.35 -20.96 -18.20
C LYS A 8 28.25 -20.79 -17.16
N ALA A 9 28.37 -19.76 -16.32
CA ALA A 9 27.25 -19.32 -15.48
C ALA A 9 26.05 -19.01 -16.39
N PRO A 10 24.81 -19.34 -15.97
CA PRO A 10 23.62 -19.02 -16.75
C PRO A 10 23.60 -17.51 -17.02
N ALA A 11 23.34 -17.13 -18.26
CA ALA A 11 23.16 -15.74 -18.63
C ALA A 11 22.02 -15.16 -17.77
N GLN A 12 22.30 -14.10 -17.03
CA GLN A 12 21.28 -13.39 -16.27
C GLN A 12 20.22 -12.90 -17.26
N ALA A 13 18.97 -13.35 -17.09
CA ALA A 13 17.88 -12.92 -17.95
C ALA A 13 17.86 -11.39 -17.99
N ALA A 14 17.80 -10.82 -19.20
CA ALA A 14 17.72 -9.37 -19.35
C ALA A 14 16.48 -8.87 -18.59
N LEU A 15 16.64 -7.81 -17.81
CA LEU A 15 15.51 -7.18 -17.14
C LEU A 15 14.46 -6.77 -18.18
N PRO A 16 13.16 -6.92 -17.89
CA PRO A 16 12.13 -6.45 -18.79
C PRO A 16 12.28 -4.95 -19.02
N ALA A 17 11.88 -4.46 -20.19
CA ALA A 17 11.87 -3.03 -20.47
C ALA A 17 10.78 -2.35 -19.62
N LEU A 18 11.20 -1.74 -18.51
CA LEU A 18 10.33 -1.03 -17.57
C LEU A 18 9.93 0.34 -18.12
N ARG A 19 8.76 0.82 -17.70
CA ARG A 19 8.23 2.14 -18.06
C ARG A 19 7.62 2.83 -16.85
N ALA A 20 7.62 4.16 -16.88
CA ALA A 20 7.07 4.97 -15.79
C ALA A 20 5.54 4.78 -15.61
N ASP A 21 4.80 4.42 -16.67
CA ASP A 21 3.35 4.15 -16.61
C ASP A 21 3.01 2.84 -15.89
N GLN A 22 3.99 1.98 -15.65
CA GLN A 22 3.86 0.75 -14.87
C GLN A 22 4.08 0.96 -13.37
N LEU A 23 4.57 2.14 -12.95
CA LEU A 23 4.82 2.42 -11.54
C LEU A 23 3.50 2.50 -10.77
N GLN A 24 3.35 1.65 -9.77
CA GLN A 24 2.19 1.56 -8.91
C GLN A 24 2.61 1.55 -7.44
N PRO A 25 1.89 2.28 -6.55
CA PRO A 25 2.15 2.26 -5.13
C PRO A 25 1.61 0.96 -4.52
N ARG A 26 2.24 0.55 -3.42
CA ARG A 26 1.88 -0.62 -2.60
C ARG A 26 2.00 -0.25 -1.14
N LEU A 27 0.97 -0.51 -0.35
CA LEU A 27 1.08 -0.38 1.10
C LEU A 27 1.75 -1.60 1.71
N LYS A 28 2.62 -1.34 2.69
CA LYS A 28 3.29 -2.35 3.50
C LYS A 28 3.29 -1.90 4.95
N HIS A 29 3.37 -2.87 5.85
CA HIS A 29 3.74 -2.61 7.25
C HIS A 29 5.25 -2.34 7.35
N ILE A 30 5.69 -1.51 8.30
CA ILE A 30 7.11 -1.18 8.52
C ILE A 30 8.00 -2.42 8.76
N ASN A 31 7.42 -3.52 9.24
CA ASN A 31 8.11 -4.81 9.40
C ASN A 31 8.67 -5.35 8.08
N PHE A 32 8.12 -4.97 6.93
CA PHE A 32 8.68 -5.32 5.63
C PHE A 32 10.13 -4.82 5.49
N LEU A 33 10.39 -3.55 5.82
CA LEU A 33 11.75 -2.99 5.77
C LEU A 33 12.66 -3.59 6.84
N ARG A 34 12.12 -3.82 8.05
CA ARG A 34 12.88 -4.49 9.13
C ARG A 34 13.32 -5.90 8.71
N ALA A 35 12.47 -6.64 8.00
CA ALA A 35 12.81 -7.96 7.48
C ALA A 35 13.91 -7.89 6.40
N LEU A 36 13.85 -6.92 5.47
CA LEU A 36 14.91 -6.71 4.48
C LEU A 36 16.25 -6.38 5.15
N GLN A 37 16.23 -5.52 6.17
CA GLN A 37 17.42 -5.16 6.94
C GLN A 37 18.00 -6.38 7.68
N ALA A 38 17.15 -7.16 8.36
CA ALA A 38 17.56 -8.37 9.07
C ALA A 38 18.14 -9.44 8.13
N ALA A 39 17.65 -9.49 6.89
CA ALA A 39 18.19 -10.36 5.84
C ALA A 39 19.49 -9.81 5.19
N GLY A 40 19.97 -8.64 5.62
CA GLY A 40 21.20 -8.03 5.09
C GLY A 40 21.04 -7.43 3.69
N VAL A 41 19.81 -7.11 3.26
CA VAL A 41 19.57 -6.48 1.95
C VAL A 41 20.09 -5.05 1.97
N PRO A 42 21.07 -4.70 1.10
CA PRO A 42 21.64 -3.35 1.05
C PRO A 42 20.58 -2.28 0.73
N PRO A 43 20.65 -1.07 1.31
CA PRO A 43 19.66 -0.01 1.10
C PRO A 43 19.35 0.31 -0.38
N GLU A 44 20.36 0.26 -1.26
CA GLU A 44 20.22 0.51 -2.70
C GLU A 44 19.47 -0.61 -3.45
N GLN A 45 19.34 -1.78 -2.83
CA GLN A 45 18.56 -2.92 -3.33
C GLN A 45 17.18 -3.02 -2.66
N GLN A 46 16.92 -2.21 -1.63
CA GLN A 46 15.60 -2.13 -1.03
C GLN A 46 14.66 -1.31 -1.93
N PRO A 47 13.34 -1.58 -1.89
CA PRO A 47 12.39 -0.78 -2.64
C PRO A 47 12.39 0.67 -2.15
N SER A 48 12.28 1.60 -3.10
CA SER A 48 11.96 2.99 -2.79
C SER A 48 10.68 3.05 -1.97
N HIS A 49 10.67 3.87 -0.92
CA HIS A 49 9.57 3.93 0.02
C HIS A 49 9.46 5.29 0.72
N ALA A 50 8.31 5.55 1.33
CA ALA A 50 8.07 6.70 2.19
C ALA A 50 7.10 6.31 3.33
N PRO A 51 7.19 6.94 4.51
CA PRO A 51 6.16 6.81 5.55
C PRO A 51 4.79 7.28 5.05
N LEU A 52 3.73 6.61 5.47
CA LEU A 52 2.34 7.07 5.24
C LEU A 52 1.73 7.61 6.54
N CYS A 53 1.49 6.73 7.51
CA CYS A 53 0.91 7.05 8.81
C CYS A 53 1.13 5.87 9.76
N GLY A 54 1.52 6.15 11.00
CA GLY A 54 1.80 5.11 11.99
C GLY A 54 2.80 4.07 11.47
N GLU A 55 2.36 2.82 11.41
CA GLU A 55 3.18 1.69 10.95
C GLU A 55 3.12 1.43 9.44
N LEU A 56 2.31 2.19 8.70
CA LEU A 56 2.15 2.03 7.27
C LEU A 56 3.20 2.84 6.50
N ILE A 57 3.74 2.19 5.47
CA ILE A 57 4.63 2.81 4.49
C ILE A 57 4.06 2.60 3.09
N VAL A 58 4.40 3.52 2.19
CA VAL A 58 4.21 3.36 0.75
C VAL A 58 5.50 2.82 0.17
N THR A 59 5.42 1.72 -0.56
CA THR A 59 6.47 1.19 -1.43
C THR A 59 5.99 1.28 -2.88
N TYR A 60 6.89 1.10 -3.85
CA TYR A 60 6.54 1.17 -5.26
C TYR A 60 6.93 -0.11 -5.99
N ALA A 61 6.18 -0.46 -7.03
CA ALA A 61 6.46 -1.58 -7.91
C ALA A 61 6.15 -1.20 -9.36
N PHE A 62 6.82 -1.86 -10.30
CA PHE A 62 6.45 -1.88 -11.70
C PHE A 62 5.51 -3.05 -11.94
N ASP A 63 4.29 -2.77 -12.36
CA ASP A 63 3.34 -3.81 -12.75
C ASP A 63 3.62 -4.29 -14.18
N LEU A 64 3.80 -5.60 -14.27
CA LEU A 64 4.03 -6.35 -15.50
C LEU A 64 2.76 -7.18 -15.78
N PRO A 65 2.58 -7.73 -16.99
CA PRO A 65 1.36 -8.46 -17.34
C PRO A 65 0.95 -9.55 -16.36
N ASP A 66 1.91 -10.34 -15.85
CA ASP A 66 1.63 -11.49 -14.97
C ASP A 66 2.33 -11.40 -13.60
N SER A 67 2.98 -10.27 -13.30
CA SER A 67 3.79 -10.12 -12.09
C SER A 67 4.04 -8.65 -11.77
N PHE A 68 4.77 -8.40 -10.69
CA PHE A 68 5.30 -7.07 -10.44
C PHE A 68 6.77 -7.17 -10.01
N MET A 69 7.49 -6.08 -10.19
CA MET A 69 8.87 -5.92 -9.75
C MET A 69 8.95 -4.75 -8.77
N MET A 70 9.44 -4.98 -7.55
CA MET A 70 9.62 -3.88 -6.60
C MET A 70 10.59 -2.85 -7.16
N ALA A 71 10.21 -1.57 -7.07
CA ALA A 71 10.97 -0.47 -7.65
C ALA A 71 12.08 -0.07 -6.68
N THR A 72 13.32 -0.49 -6.96
CA THR A 72 14.52 0.02 -6.27
C THR A 72 14.91 1.40 -6.82
N PRO A 73 15.71 2.21 -6.10
CA PRO A 73 16.16 3.51 -6.59
C PRO A 73 16.74 3.46 -8.01
N LYS A 74 17.58 2.47 -8.29
CA LYS A 74 18.20 2.28 -9.62
C LYS A 74 17.17 1.97 -10.71
N LEU A 75 16.13 1.19 -10.42
CA LEU A 75 15.08 0.89 -11.39
C LEU A 75 14.20 2.11 -11.66
N VAL A 76 13.91 2.92 -10.64
CA VAL A 76 13.19 4.19 -10.79
C VAL A 76 13.98 5.17 -11.67
N GLU A 77 15.28 5.30 -11.45
CA GLU A 77 16.17 6.11 -12.29
C GLU A 77 16.22 5.60 -13.74
N SER A 78 16.18 4.28 -13.95
CA SER A 78 16.25 3.69 -15.29
C SER A 78 15.06 4.05 -16.19
N VAL A 79 13.94 4.46 -15.61
CA VAL A 79 12.75 4.94 -16.34
C VAL A 79 12.65 6.48 -16.33
N ALA A 80 13.76 7.16 -16.05
CA ALA A 80 13.88 8.63 -16.00
C ALA A 80 12.92 9.30 -14.98
N VAL A 81 12.59 8.60 -13.89
CA VAL A 81 11.81 9.15 -12.78
C VAL A 81 12.75 9.52 -11.64
N SER A 82 12.60 10.72 -11.09
CA SER A 82 13.33 11.12 -9.89
C SER A 82 12.64 10.62 -8.62
N ALA A 83 13.39 10.48 -7.52
CA ALA A 83 12.81 10.16 -6.21
C ALA A 83 11.72 11.15 -5.76
N THR A 84 11.85 12.43 -6.14
CA THR A 84 10.86 13.47 -5.84
C THR A 84 9.58 13.39 -6.69
N ALA A 85 9.69 12.94 -7.95
CA ALA A 85 8.55 12.79 -8.85
C ALA A 85 7.80 11.47 -8.66
N LEU A 86 8.49 10.44 -8.14
CA LEU A 86 7.95 9.08 -7.97
C LEU A 86 6.58 9.01 -7.28
N PRO A 87 6.34 9.67 -6.11
CA PRO A 87 5.05 9.57 -5.44
C PRO A 87 3.90 10.11 -6.28
N GLY A 88 4.12 11.23 -7.00
CA GLY A 88 3.11 11.84 -7.85
C GLY A 88 2.77 10.98 -9.07
N ILE A 89 3.79 10.45 -9.75
CA ILE A 89 3.61 9.56 -10.91
C ILE A 89 2.88 8.28 -10.51
N ALA A 90 3.32 7.62 -9.43
CA ALA A 90 2.70 6.39 -8.96
C ALA A 90 1.24 6.62 -8.55
N ARG A 91 0.93 7.73 -7.87
CA ARG A 91 -0.45 8.08 -7.52
C ARG A 91 -1.33 8.33 -8.75
N ALA A 92 -0.83 9.07 -9.74
CA ALA A 92 -1.57 9.31 -10.98
C ALA A 92 -1.82 8.02 -11.77
N ASN A 93 -0.88 7.07 -11.74
CA ASN A 93 -1.07 5.75 -12.34
C ASN A 93 -2.09 4.90 -11.57
N LEU A 94 -2.05 4.96 -10.23
CA LEU A 94 -3.03 4.30 -9.38
C LEU A 94 -4.44 4.80 -9.68
N GLU A 95 -4.65 6.12 -9.67
CA GLU A 95 -5.96 6.73 -9.92
C GLU A 95 -6.52 6.41 -11.30
N ARG A 96 -5.64 6.24 -12.31
CA ARG A 96 -6.05 5.81 -13.65
C ARG A 96 -6.44 4.34 -13.72
N ALA A 97 -5.77 3.49 -12.95
CA ALA A 97 -5.95 2.05 -12.97
C ALA A 97 -7.11 1.58 -12.07
N LEU A 98 -7.36 2.29 -10.96
CA LEU A 98 -8.32 1.87 -9.95
C LEU A 98 -9.76 1.85 -10.49
N PRO A 99 -10.47 0.71 -10.34
CA PRO A 99 -11.91 0.68 -10.50
C PRO A 99 -12.60 1.60 -9.49
N GLN A 100 -13.81 2.08 -9.84
CA GLN A 100 -14.64 2.83 -8.90
C GLN A 100 -14.96 1.96 -7.66
N PRO A 101 -14.53 2.36 -6.45
CA PRO A 101 -14.74 1.56 -5.26
C PRO A 101 -16.22 1.51 -4.88
N LYS A 102 -16.70 0.32 -4.48
CA LYS A 102 -18.02 0.14 -3.87
C LYS A 102 -17.87 0.06 -2.37
N PHE A 103 -18.78 0.73 -1.65
CA PHE A 103 -18.79 0.72 -0.19
C PHE A 103 -19.99 -0.07 0.32
N PHE A 104 -19.72 -1.05 1.19
CA PHE A 104 -20.75 -1.85 1.86
C PHE A 104 -20.84 -1.42 3.31
N ALA A 105 -22.02 -0.93 3.71
CA ALA A 105 -22.26 -0.44 5.06
C ALA A 105 -22.83 -1.55 5.96
N LYS A 106 -22.29 -1.66 7.17
CA LYS A 106 -22.80 -2.53 8.23
C LYS A 106 -22.37 -1.97 9.58
N ASP A 107 -23.30 -1.88 10.52
CA ASP A 107 -23.05 -1.48 11.92
C ASP A 107 -22.26 -0.16 12.05
N GLY A 108 -22.64 0.85 11.26
CA GLY A 108 -21.98 2.17 11.25
C GLY A 108 -20.62 2.23 10.53
N CYS A 109 -20.07 1.08 10.14
CA CYS A 109 -18.85 0.98 9.35
C CYS A 109 -19.14 0.78 7.86
N LYS A 110 -18.23 1.25 7.00
CA LYS A 110 -18.23 0.95 5.56
C LYS A 110 -16.94 0.24 5.18
N VAL A 111 -17.05 -0.83 4.40
CA VAL A 111 -15.90 -1.54 3.82
C VAL A 111 -15.83 -1.23 2.32
N ALA A 112 -14.68 -0.80 1.83
CA ALA A 112 -14.49 -0.57 0.40
C ALA A 112 -14.07 -1.86 -0.32
N VAL A 113 -14.56 -2.05 -1.54
CA VAL A 113 -14.21 -3.15 -2.43
C VAL A 113 -13.95 -2.58 -3.83
N THR A 114 -12.77 -2.86 -4.37
CA THR A 114 -12.39 -2.54 -5.76
C THR A 114 -12.35 -3.81 -6.62
N GLY A 115 -12.12 -4.97 -5.99
CA GLY A 115 -12.06 -6.27 -6.67
C GLY A 115 -10.65 -6.66 -7.14
N GLU A 116 -9.61 -5.96 -6.69
CA GLU A 116 -8.23 -6.11 -7.17
C GLU A 116 -7.18 -6.29 -6.05
N ASP A 117 -7.58 -6.69 -4.84
CA ASP A 117 -6.72 -6.96 -3.67
C ASP A 117 -5.82 -5.79 -3.21
N LEU A 118 -6.13 -4.58 -3.66
CA LEU A 118 -5.38 -3.35 -3.40
C LEU A 118 -6.24 -2.26 -2.76
N GLU A 119 -7.37 -2.63 -2.14
CA GLU A 119 -8.30 -1.74 -1.45
C GLU A 119 -7.59 -0.79 -0.47
N ALA A 120 -6.54 -1.23 0.23
CA ALA A 120 -5.79 -0.38 1.15
C ALA A 120 -5.10 0.80 0.45
N THR A 121 -4.76 0.68 -0.84
CA THR A 121 -4.16 1.79 -1.61
C THR A 121 -5.10 2.97 -1.80
N LEU A 122 -6.41 2.80 -1.56
CA LEU A 122 -7.37 3.90 -1.52
C LEU A 122 -6.99 4.98 -0.50
N LEU A 123 -6.19 4.67 0.53
CA LEU A 123 -5.60 5.68 1.43
C LEU A 123 -4.80 6.77 0.69
N LEU A 124 -4.35 6.50 -0.54
CA LEU A 124 -3.57 7.42 -1.37
C LEU A 124 -4.43 8.19 -2.38
N VAL A 125 -5.74 7.98 -2.42
CA VAL A 125 -6.64 8.63 -3.38
C VAL A 125 -7.35 9.78 -2.67
N ASP A 126 -6.77 10.97 -2.72
CA ASP A 126 -7.25 12.12 -1.93
C ASP A 126 -8.69 12.50 -2.31
N GLY A 127 -9.00 12.54 -3.62
CA GLY A 127 -10.34 12.88 -4.11
C GLY A 127 -11.45 11.93 -3.66
N LEU A 128 -11.13 10.67 -3.35
CA LEU A 128 -12.10 9.73 -2.78
C LEU A 128 -12.51 10.17 -1.37
N TRP A 129 -11.53 10.48 -0.51
CA TRP A 129 -11.79 10.84 0.87
C TRP A 129 -12.39 12.22 1.00
N ASP A 130 -12.03 13.14 0.11
CA ASP A 130 -12.68 14.45 0.02
C ASP A 130 -14.17 14.30 -0.32
N ALA A 131 -14.52 13.40 -1.24
CA ALA A 131 -15.92 13.08 -1.52
C ALA A 131 -16.63 12.42 -0.33
N MET A 132 -15.96 11.51 0.38
CA MET A 132 -16.50 10.84 1.58
C MET A 132 -16.67 11.79 2.77
N ALA A 133 -15.90 12.87 2.87
CA ALA A 133 -15.96 13.80 3.99
C ALA A 133 -17.35 14.47 4.09
N SER A 134 -18.03 14.65 2.95
CA SER A 134 -19.40 15.18 2.90
C SER A 134 -20.47 14.21 3.44
N GLN A 135 -20.12 12.94 3.70
CA GLN A 135 -21.04 11.89 4.10
C GLN A 135 -20.94 11.52 5.59
N VAL A 136 -20.06 12.18 6.35
CA VAL A 136 -19.87 11.96 7.79
C VAL A 136 -20.19 13.24 8.57
N ARG A 137 -20.56 13.11 9.84
CA ARG A 137 -20.84 14.24 10.74
C ARG A 137 -19.59 14.74 11.46
N GLY A 138 -18.69 13.81 11.82
CA GLY A 138 -17.39 14.08 12.41
C GLY A 138 -16.26 13.94 11.39
N ASP A 139 -15.14 13.41 11.86
CA ASP A 139 -13.99 13.07 11.02
C ASP A 139 -14.15 11.67 10.43
N ILE A 140 -13.54 11.44 9.26
CA ILE A 140 -13.37 10.10 8.72
C ILE A 140 -12.30 9.36 9.52
N LEU A 141 -12.68 8.24 10.12
CA LEU A 141 -11.75 7.27 10.68
C LEU A 141 -11.60 6.09 9.72
N VAL A 142 -10.38 5.60 9.55
CA VAL A 142 -10.05 4.48 8.67
C VAL A 142 -9.10 3.50 9.34
N SER A 143 -9.26 2.21 9.06
CA SER A 143 -8.23 1.21 9.30
C SER A 143 -8.02 0.35 8.06
N ALA A 144 -6.77 -0.06 7.82
CA ALA A 144 -6.38 -0.89 6.70
C ALA A 144 -5.58 -2.10 7.23
N PRO A 145 -6.26 -3.14 7.74
CA PRO A 145 -5.60 -4.29 8.36
C PRO A 145 -4.89 -5.21 7.36
N ARG A 146 -5.30 -5.19 6.08
CA ARG A 146 -4.73 -6.00 5.00
C ARG A 146 -4.76 -5.24 3.68
N ARG A 147 -4.01 -5.72 2.69
CA ARG A 147 -3.94 -5.08 1.35
C ARG A 147 -5.31 -4.98 0.67
N ASP A 148 -6.13 -6.00 0.87
CA ASP A 148 -7.47 -6.18 0.32
C ASP A 148 -8.59 -5.71 1.25
N ARG A 149 -8.25 -5.02 2.35
CA ARG A 149 -9.23 -4.58 3.36
C ARG A 149 -8.96 -3.14 3.78
N ILE A 150 -9.97 -2.30 3.57
CA ILE A 150 -10.03 -0.96 4.14
C ILE A 150 -11.44 -0.70 4.63
N LEU A 151 -11.52 -0.17 5.85
CA LEU A 151 -12.75 0.09 6.56
C LEU A 151 -12.76 1.55 6.98
N MET A 152 -13.94 2.17 6.98
CA MET A 152 -14.12 3.52 7.50
C MET A 152 -15.36 3.62 8.40
N CYS A 153 -15.35 4.59 9.32
CA CYS A 153 -16.53 5.02 10.05
C CYS A 153 -16.53 6.54 10.28
N ASP A 154 -17.66 7.05 10.76
CA ASP A 154 -17.82 8.44 11.21
C ASP A 154 -17.36 8.54 12.69
N SER A 155 -16.43 9.44 13.01
CA SER A 155 -15.96 9.62 14.39
C SER A 155 -17.06 10.13 15.35
N ALA A 156 -18.16 10.68 14.83
CA ALA A 156 -19.31 11.10 15.63
C ALA A 156 -20.24 9.94 16.05
N ASP A 157 -19.92 8.70 15.69
CA ASP A 157 -20.63 7.49 16.12
C ASP A 157 -19.70 6.59 16.96
N PRO A 158 -19.71 6.70 18.30
CA PRO A 158 -18.83 5.92 19.17
C PRO A 158 -19.00 4.40 19.01
N ASN A 159 -20.21 3.92 18.72
CA ASN A 159 -20.44 2.48 18.49
C ASN A 159 -19.79 2.02 17.19
N ALA A 160 -19.81 2.86 16.14
CA ALA A 160 -19.10 2.59 14.91
C ALA A 160 -17.58 2.60 15.10
N VAL A 161 -17.03 3.45 15.98
CA VAL A 161 -15.60 3.45 16.30
C VAL A 161 -15.18 2.13 16.96
N VAL A 162 -15.96 1.63 17.92
CA VAL A 162 -15.72 0.31 18.54
C VAL A 162 -15.79 -0.79 17.49
N THR A 163 -16.84 -0.78 16.67
CA THR A 163 -17.05 -1.75 15.59
C THR A 163 -15.92 -1.74 14.57
N LEU A 164 -15.40 -0.56 14.20
CA LEU A 164 -14.27 -0.40 13.28
C LEU A 164 -13.03 -1.12 13.82
N ARG A 165 -12.74 -0.95 15.12
CA ARG A 165 -11.59 -1.60 15.77
C ARG A 165 -11.76 -3.12 15.81
N GLU A 166 -12.93 -3.60 16.19
CA GLU A 166 -13.24 -5.04 16.24
C GLU A 166 -13.16 -5.70 14.85
N GLN A 167 -13.78 -5.10 13.83
CA GLN A 167 -13.72 -5.62 12.46
C GLN A 167 -12.31 -5.55 11.88
N ALA A 168 -11.55 -4.47 12.15
CA ALA A 168 -10.17 -4.37 11.72
C ALA A 168 -9.31 -5.48 12.33
N GLN A 169 -9.48 -5.77 13.62
CA GLN A 169 -8.79 -6.87 14.30
C GLN A 169 -9.20 -8.23 13.72
N GLN A 170 -10.51 -8.44 13.50
CA GLN A 170 -11.00 -9.66 12.88
C GLN A 170 -10.37 -9.90 11.50
N PHE A 171 -10.41 -8.91 10.62
CA PHE A 171 -9.78 -8.99 9.30
C PHE A 171 -8.28 -9.24 9.42
N PHE A 172 -7.61 -8.53 10.33
CA PHE A 172 -6.19 -8.71 10.58
C PHE A 172 -5.87 -10.17 10.95
N ASP A 173 -6.69 -10.82 11.79
CA ASP A 173 -6.47 -12.19 12.29
C ASP A 173 -6.99 -13.30 11.37
N GLU A 174 -7.77 -13.00 10.32
CA GLU A 174 -8.34 -14.00 9.40
C GLU A 174 -7.29 -14.99 8.89
N HIS A 175 -6.12 -14.49 8.48
CA HIS A 175 -4.99 -15.31 8.07
C HIS A 175 -3.67 -14.68 8.51
N ASN A 176 -2.77 -15.53 9.02
CA ASN A 176 -1.43 -15.10 9.37
C ASN A 176 -0.51 -15.10 8.13
N ASP A 177 -0.39 -13.95 7.47
CA ASP A 177 0.51 -13.77 6.32
C ASP A 177 1.49 -12.60 6.49
N ALA A 178 2.52 -12.58 5.64
CA ALA A 178 3.58 -11.55 5.62
C ALA A 178 3.14 -10.22 4.96
N HIS A 179 1.87 -10.08 4.63
CA HIS A 179 1.28 -8.94 3.94
C HIS A 179 0.17 -8.25 4.75
N ARG A 180 -0.06 -8.68 6.00
CA ARG A 180 -0.79 -7.91 7.00
C ARG A 180 -0.23 -6.49 7.08
N LEU A 181 -1.16 -5.55 7.22
CA LEU A 181 -0.88 -4.13 7.34
C LEU A 181 -1.00 -3.74 8.81
N SER A 182 -1.92 -2.87 9.19
CA SER A 182 -2.05 -2.40 10.58
C SER A 182 -3.51 -2.26 10.99
N THR A 183 -3.80 -2.58 12.25
CA THR A 183 -5.10 -2.34 12.89
C THR A 183 -5.20 -0.94 13.49
N GLN A 184 -4.14 -0.12 13.38
CA GLN A 184 -4.17 1.28 13.79
C GLN A 184 -5.32 2.00 13.08
N VAL A 185 -6.04 2.81 13.86
CA VAL A 185 -7.09 3.68 13.33
C VAL A 185 -6.43 5.02 13.00
N MET A 186 -6.67 5.48 11.79
CA MET A 186 -6.18 6.74 11.26
C MET A 186 -7.36 7.69 11.09
N VAL A 187 -7.14 8.97 11.36
CA VAL A 187 -8.08 10.06 11.12
C VAL A 187 -7.61 10.89 9.94
N ARG A 188 -8.54 11.24 9.04
CA ARG A 188 -8.25 12.15 7.93
C ARG A 188 -8.30 13.59 8.41
N ARG A 189 -7.22 14.35 8.26
CA ARG A 189 -7.14 15.78 8.62
C ARG A 189 -6.39 16.56 7.56
N SER A 190 -7.00 17.62 7.04
CA SER A 190 -6.36 18.55 6.09
C SER A 190 -5.61 17.87 4.94
N GLY A 191 -6.22 16.86 4.33
CA GLY A 191 -5.61 16.13 3.21
C GLY A 191 -4.51 15.13 3.60
N SER A 192 -4.33 14.83 4.89
CA SER A 192 -3.32 13.88 5.39
C SER A 192 -3.92 12.90 6.41
N TRP A 193 -3.19 11.81 6.68
CA TRP A 193 -3.56 10.82 7.69
C TRP A 193 -2.76 11.03 8.97
N ALA A 194 -3.44 11.04 10.12
CA ALA A 194 -2.83 11.01 11.44
C ALA A 194 -3.37 9.82 12.24
N LEU A 195 -2.63 9.35 13.25
CA LEU A 195 -3.17 8.33 14.16
C LEU A 195 -4.34 8.91 14.97
N PHE A 196 -5.36 8.08 15.18
CA PHE A 196 -6.51 8.43 16.00
C PHE A 196 -6.33 7.91 17.42
N ASP A 197 -6.07 8.84 18.35
CA ASP A 197 -5.81 8.57 19.76
C ASP A 197 -7.10 8.51 20.62
N GLY A 198 -8.29 8.51 19.99
CA GLY A 198 -9.55 8.44 20.72
C GLY A 198 -9.75 7.10 21.43
N GLN A 199 -10.01 7.16 22.74
CA GLN A 199 -10.41 6.03 23.58
C GLN A 199 -11.81 5.54 23.21
#